data_AF-A0A084JYU1-F1
#
_entry.id   AF-A0A084JYU1-F1
#
_cell.length_a   1.000
_cell.length_b   1.000
_cell.length_c   1.000
_cell.angle_alpha   90.00
_cell.angle_beta   90.00
_cell.angle_gamma   90.00
#
_symmetry.space_group_name_H-M   'P 1'
#
loop_
_entity.id
_entity.type
_entity.pdbx_description
1 polymer ?
#
loop_
_entity_poly.entity_id
_entity_poly.type
_entity_poly.pdbx_seq_one_letter_code
_entity_poly.pdbx_strand_id
1 'polypeptide(L)'
;MKTSIIVQNLKCGGCANTITSKITALDNITDVTVDTGNSTVSFNALSASDALVAKEKLKSIGYPSIEEDNNTFTKAKSFVSCATGKITL
;
A
#
# COMPACT_ATOMS: atom_id res chain seq x y z
N MET A 1 3.41 -1.94 18.04
CA MET A 1 3.94 -0.60 17.71
C MET A 1 2.88 0.19 16.97
N LYS A 2 2.71 1.47 17.29
CA LYS A 2 1.75 2.34 16.60
C LYS A 2 2.36 2.89 15.32
N THR A 3 1.63 2.80 14.21
CA THR A 3 2.07 3.22 12.88
C THR A 3 0.96 4.03 12.22
N SER A 4 1.34 5.10 11.52
CA SER A 4 0.44 5.93 10.74
C SER A 4 1.02 6.15 9.36
N ILE A 5 0.22 5.93 8.32
CA ILE A 5 0.62 6.05 6.92
C ILE A 5 -0.34 7.02 6.25
N ILE A 6 0.21 8.08 5.66
CA ILE A 6 -0.56 8.99 4.81
C ILE A 6 -0.62 8.37 3.42
N VAL A 7 -1.84 8.18 2.90
CA VAL A 7 -2.12 7.46 1.67
C VAL A 7 -2.68 8.36 0.59
N GLN A 8 -2.41 8.00 -0.66
CA GLN A 8 -3.01 8.62 -1.84
C GLN A 8 -4.42 8.06 -2.09
N ASN A 9 -5.20 8.73 -2.94
CA ASN A 9 -6.52 8.28 -3.44
C ASN A 9 -7.63 8.09 -2.39
N LEU A 10 -7.42 8.44 -1.11
CA LEU A 10 -8.45 8.41 -0.08
C LEU A 10 -9.31 9.68 -0.13
N LYS A 11 -10.39 9.64 -0.94
CA LYS A 11 -11.25 10.81 -1.20
C LYS A 11 -12.66 10.71 -0.59
N CYS A 12 -13.05 9.53 -0.08
CA CYS A 12 -14.46 9.23 0.22
C CYS A 12 -14.65 8.33 1.44
N GLY A 13 -15.76 8.48 2.17
CA GLY A 13 -16.09 7.63 3.33
C GLY A 13 -16.25 6.14 2.98
N GLY A 14 -16.78 5.81 1.80
CA GLY A 14 -16.87 4.42 1.32
C GLY A 14 -15.49 3.76 1.11
N CYS A 15 -14.48 4.56 0.78
CA CYS A 15 -13.10 4.15 0.63
C CYS A 15 -12.51 3.71 1.99
N ALA A 16 -12.85 4.45 3.06
CA ALA A 16 -12.38 4.16 4.41
C ALA A 16 -12.85 2.78 4.92
N ASN A 17 -14.11 2.41 4.68
CA ASN A 17 -14.62 1.10 5.10
C ASN A 17 -13.88 -0.07 4.42
N THR A 18 -13.52 0.11 3.14
CA THR A 18 -12.73 -0.89 2.41
C THR A 18 -11.34 -1.03 3.00
N ILE A 19 -10.66 0.09 3.30
CA ILE A 19 -9.35 0.07 3.94
C ILE A 19 -9.41 -0.64 5.29
N THR A 20 -10.33 -0.24 6.18
CA THR A 20 -10.47 -0.86 7.50
C THR A 20 -10.68 -2.36 7.38
N SER A 21 -11.64 -2.82 6.55
CA SER A 21 -11.90 -4.24 6.37
C SER A 21 -10.69 -5.04 5.86
N LYS A 22 -9.93 -4.48 4.91
CA LYS A 22 -8.77 -5.18 4.31
C LYS A 22 -7.54 -5.19 5.21
N ILE A 23 -7.35 -4.16 6.04
CA ILE A 23 -6.20 -4.05 6.94
C ILE A 23 -6.44 -4.80 8.25
N THR A 24 -7.67 -4.77 8.79
CA THR A 24 -8.03 -5.58 9.97
C THR A 24 -7.98 -7.09 9.71
N ALA A 25 -8.06 -7.53 8.45
CA ALA A 25 -7.92 -8.93 8.09
C ALA A 25 -6.47 -9.46 8.17
N LEU A 26 -5.49 -8.62 8.52
CA LEU A 26 -4.11 -9.03 8.75
C LEU A 26 -3.93 -9.42 10.22
N ASP A 27 -3.54 -10.67 10.50
CA ASP A 27 -3.42 -11.23 11.86
C ASP A 27 -2.62 -10.37 12.85
N ASN A 28 -1.55 -9.72 12.38
CA ASN A 28 -0.62 -8.96 13.23
C ASN A 28 -0.93 -7.46 13.28
N ILE A 29 -2.14 -7.05 12.86
CA ILE A 29 -2.59 -5.66 12.82
C ILE A 29 -3.86 -5.49 13.65
N THR A 30 -3.87 -4.49 14.52
CA THR A 30 -5.00 -4.15 15.40
C THR A 30 -5.24 -2.64 15.42
N ASP A 31 -6.35 -2.21 16.01
CA ASP A 31 -6.65 -0.78 16.24
C ASP A 31 -6.63 0.08 14.96
N VAL A 32 -7.19 -0.45 13.87
CA VAL A 32 -7.19 0.22 12.57
C VAL A 32 -8.16 1.40 12.58
N THR A 33 -7.63 2.60 12.34
CA THR A 33 -8.36 3.85 12.23
C THR A 33 -8.06 4.52 10.90
N VAL A 34 -9.09 4.96 10.20
CA VAL A 34 -8.94 5.67 8.92
C VAL A 34 -9.50 7.08 9.05
N ASP A 35 -8.65 8.07 8.85
CA ASP A 35 -9.00 9.49 8.82
C ASP A 35 -9.03 9.97 7.37
N THR A 36 -10.24 10.19 6.84
CA THR A 36 -10.44 10.69 5.48
C THR A 36 -10.11 12.18 5.33
N GLY A 37 -10.17 12.96 6.41
CA GLY A 37 -9.83 14.39 6.38
C GLY A 37 -8.33 14.62 6.22
N ASN A 38 -7.52 13.78 6.88
CA ASN A 38 -6.06 13.80 6.82
C ASN A 38 -5.47 12.74 5.86
N SER A 39 -6.31 11.99 5.15
CA SER A 39 -5.90 10.87 4.29
C SER A 39 -4.92 9.90 5.00
N THR A 40 -5.17 9.62 6.27
CA THR A 40 -4.25 8.86 7.14
C THR A 40 -4.86 7.55 7.59
N VAL A 41 -4.10 6.46 7.49
CA VAL A 41 -4.43 5.15 8.05
C VAL A 41 -3.50 4.88 9.23
N SER A 42 -4.07 4.69 10.41
CA SER A 42 -3.33 4.38 11.64
C SER A 42 -3.69 3.00 12.15
N PHE A 43 -2.71 2.27 12.67
CA PHE A 43 -2.89 0.92 13.19
C PHE A 43 -1.76 0.54 14.16
N ASN A 44 -1.99 -0.51 14.94
CA ASN A 44 -0.99 -1.16 15.76
C ASN A 44 -0.49 -2.42 15.07
N ALA A 45 0.80 -2.47 14.77
CA ALA A 45 1.48 -3.63 14.21
C ALA A 45 2.25 -4.39 15.29
N LEU A 46 2.36 -5.72 15.19
CA LEU A 46 3.19 -6.51 16.12
C LEU A 46 4.68 -6.20 15.94
N SER A 47 5.14 -6.04 14.70
CA SER A 47 6.53 -5.73 14.35
C SER A 47 6.65 -4.73 13.20
N ALA A 48 7.87 -4.25 12.94
CA ALA A 48 8.14 -3.38 11.79
C ALA A 48 7.86 -4.10 10.46
N SER A 49 8.10 -5.41 10.38
CA SER A 49 7.78 -6.22 9.20
C SER A 49 6.27 -6.25 8.93
N ASP A 50 5.44 -6.35 9.97
CA ASP A 50 3.98 -6.32 9.82
C ASP A 50 3.48 -4.96 9.35
N ALA A 51 4.11 -3.87 9.80
CA ALA A 51 3.83 -2.54 9.29
C ALA A 51 4.15 -2.39 7.80
N LEU A 52 5.23 -3.02 7.32
CA LEU A 52 5.54 -3.08 5.88
C LEU A 52 4.51 -3.91 5.11
N VAL A 53 4.05 -5.04 5.65
CA VAL A 53 2.98 -5.84 5.04
C VAL A 53 1.69 -5.02 4.90
N ALA A 54 1.32 -4.25 5.93
CA ALA A 54 0.17 -3.36 5.85
C ALA A 54 0.35 -2.26 4.80
N LYS A 55 1.55 -1.67 4.70
CA LYS A 55 1.89 -0.68 3.65
C LYS A 55 1.76 -1.26 2.24
N GLU A 56 2.33 -2.44 1.99
CA GLU A 56 2.20 -3.13 0.70
C GLU A 56 0.76 -3.52 0.39
N LYS A 57 -0.01 -3.91 1.42
CA LYS A 57 -1.44 -4.19 1.26
C LYS A 57 -2.20 -2.97 0.82
N LEU A 58 -2.01 -1.82 1.48
CA LEU A 58 -2.62 -0.52 1.13
C LEU A 58 -2.34 -0.16 -0.34
N LYS A 59 -1.09 -0.28 -0.77
CA LYS A 59 -0.69 -0.10 -2.17
C LYS A 59 -1.44 -1.04 -3.12
N SER A 60 -1.45 -2.34 -2.81
CA SER A 60 -2.11 -3.36 -3.64
C SER A 60 -3.63 -3.13 -3.80
N ILE A 61 -4.28 -2.44 -2.84
CA ILE A 61 -5.71 -2.10 -2.92
C ILE A 61 -5.97 -0.67 -3.42
N GLY A 62 -4.93 0.03 -3.92
CA GLY A 62 -5.07 1.33 -4.59
C GLY A 62 -4.81 2.57 -3.72
N TYR A 63 -4.30 2.39 -2.49
CA TYR A 63 -3.99 3.45 -1.53
C TYR A 63 -2.50 3.47 -1.17
N PRO A 64 -1.58 3.70 -2.14
CA PRO A 64 -0.14 3.76 -1.85
C PRO A 64 0.19 4.92 -0.90
N SER A 65 1.31 4.84 -0.18
CA SER A 65 1.76 5.96 0.66
C SER A 65 2.14 7.19 -0.19
N ILE A 66 2.02 8.40 0.36
CA ILE A 66 2.46 9.63 -0.32
C ILE A 66 3.98 9.69 -0.55
N GLU A 67 4.75 8.96 0.27
CA GLU A 67 6.21 8.87 0.14
C GLU A 67 6.63 7.92 -0.99
N GLU A 68 5.69 7.17 -1.55
CA GLU A 68 5.93 6.20 -2.63
C GLU A 68 5.86 6.81 -4.03
N ASP A 69 6.07 8.13 -4.14
CA ASP A 69 6.16 8.82 -5.42
C ASP A 69 7.33 8.27 -6.26
N ASN A 70 6.96 7.40 -7.21
CA ASN A 70 7.61 7.15 -8.49
C ASN A 70 9.15 7.23 -8.55
N ASN A 71 9.91 6.34 -7.88
CA ASN A 71 11.35 6.29 -8.20
C ASN A 71 12.08 4.96 -8.41
N THR A 72 11.67 3.76 -7.95
CA THR A 72 12.69 2.67 -7.95
C THR A 72 12.27 1.23 -8.20
N PHE A 73 11.01 0.91 -8.51
CA PHE A 73 10.64 -0.49 -8.82
C PHE A 73 10.11 -0.75 -10.25
N THR A 74 9.67 0.27 -10.97
CA THR A 74 9.09 0.10 -12.31
C THR A 74 10.13 0.09 -13.44
N LYS A 75 11.35 0.61 -13.21
CA LYS A 75 12.43 0.57 -14.23
C LYS A 75 13.07 -0.81 -14.40
N ALA A 76 13.06 -1.66 -13.36
CA ALA A 76 13.69 -2.98 -13.42
C ALA A 76 12.82 -4.03 -14.16
N LYS A 77 11.48 -3.96 -14.04
CA LYS A 77 10.60 -4.89 -14.78
C LYS A 77 10.47 -4.54 -16.26
N SER A 78 10.55 -3.26 -16.64
CA SER A 78 10.40 -2.86 -18.04
C SER A 78 11.61 -3.20 -18.93
N PHE A 79 12.81 -3.39 -18.37
CA PHE A 79 13.99 -3.75 -19.16
C PHE A 79 14.06 -5.24 -19.54
N VAL A 80 13.32 -6.11 -18.83
CA VAL A 80 13.32 -7.55 -19.13
C VAL A 80 12.31 -7.93 -20.21
N SER A 81 11.35 -7.07 -20.53
CA SER A 81 10.28 -7.38 -21.51
C SER A 81 10.62 -6.98 -22.96
N CYS A 82 11.74 -6.29 -23.21
CA CYS A 82 12.12 -5.84 -24.57
C CYS A 82 13.27 -6.67 -25.19
N ALA A 83 13.85 -7.64 -24.47
CA ALA A 83 15.02 -8.39 -24.93
C ALA A 83 14.72 -9.80 -25.47
N THR A 84 13.45 -10.25 -25.47
CA THR A 84 13.10 -11.62 -25.92
C THR A 84 12.39 -11.67 -27.28
N GLY A 85 12.40 -10.56 -28.04
CA GLY A 85 11.58 -10.41 -29.24
C GLY A 85 12.37 -10.11 -30.51
N LYS A 86 13.41 -10.88 -30.85
CA LYS A 86 13.90 -10.95 -32.24
C LYS A 86 14.44 -12.33 -32.58
N ILE A 87 13.54 -13.31 -32.61
CA ILE A 87 13.68 -14.48 -33.47
C ILE A 87 12.72 -14.22 -34.62
N THR A 88 13.26 -13.74 -35.73
CA THR A 88 12.59 -13.79 -37.03
C THR A 88 13.53 -14.60 -37.92
N LEU A 89 12.91 -15.55 -38.61
CA LEU A 89 13.44 -16.59 -39.50
C LEU A 89 14.66 -16.17 -40.33
#